data_AF-U5QNY9-F1
#
_entry.id   AF-U5QNY9-F1
#
_cell.length_a   1.000
_cell.length_b   1.000
_cell.length_c   1.000
_cell.angle_alpha   90.00
_cell.angle_beta   90.00
_cell.angle_gamma   90.00
#
_symmetry.space_group_name_H-M   'P 1'
#
loop_
_entity.id
_entity.type
_entity.pdbx_description
1 polymer ?
#
loop_
_entity_poly.entity_id
_entity_poly.type
_entity_poly.pdbx_seq_one_letter_code
_entity_poly.pdbx_strand_id
1 'polypeptide(L)'
;MVKIHVYLPDDRRQVGRLQLVDDNDEIITGPFPVLGKADNQAAAANGNPSRDPLRKNGDTPLGTYRVSEVRPTDNEHYPNHSYGPYGFLPLIAVSGQALHAAQNGRAGLGIHAGDPGTGGKLRPTYGCLRLFNDNQKQLVAALKNEGLPCECIVESTSKPSSITFLLESEVYSVGEDDGDVPSEPAEAVAAIAALEAFSFIRSPFSIDAPLKKNNSRLTPQLFDRYLDSRERTLLSGLGVYAIDAQSKYGINATYIVAHAIVETGWGTSRICIEKNNLFGWGAFDGTPYQSSKGFPSREICVDFVMGKINSLYLDPAGRYYRGAVLGNKDHGMNVYYASDPNWGRTIAAVAERIERFLDSQT
;
A
#
# COMPACT_ATOMS: atom_id res chain seq x y z
N MET A 1 -6.22 7.09 18.51
CA MET A 1 -6.25 7.77 17.21
C MET A 1 -7.43 7.25 16.42
N VAL A 2 -8.40 8.14 16.17
CA VAL A 2 -9.59 7.79 15.39
C VAL A 2 -9.23 7.32 13.98
N LYS A 3 -10.09 6.49 13.39
CA LYS A 3 -9.92 5.96 12.03
C LYS A 3 -11.20 6.13 11.24
N ILE A 4 -11.09 6.41 9.95
CA ILE A 4 -12.20 6.36 9.01
C ILE A 4 -12.19 4.97 8.38
N HIS A 5 -13.25 4.19 8.55
CA HIS A 5 -13.43 2.92 7.85
C HIS A 5 -14.39 3.12 6.69
N VAL A 6 -14.02 2.62 5.52
CA VAL A 6 -14.78 2.73 4.28
C VAL A 6 -14.90 1.34 3.68
N TYR A 7 -16.12 0.89 3.46
CA TYR A 7 -16.41 -0.41 2.85
C TYR A 7 -17.09 -0.19 1.52
N LEU A 8 -16.47 -0.64 0.44
CA LEU A 8 -16.95 -0.44 -0.92
C LEU A 8 -17.21 -1.79 -1.60
N PRO A 9 -18.33 -1.95 -2.33
CA PRO A 9 -18.55 -3.10 -3.20
C PRO A 9 -17.41 -3.27 -4.20
N ASP A 10 -16.95 -4.49 -4.50
CA ASP A 10 -15.79 -4.75 -5.37
C ASP A 10 -15.86 -4.01 -6.72
N ASP A 11 -17.06 -3.90 -7.30
CA ASP A 11 -17.30 -3.25 -8.59
C ASP A 11 -17.59 -1.74 -8.52
N ARG A 12 -17.67 -1.19 -7.30
CA ARG A 12 -18.08 0.19 -6.96
C ARG A 12 -19.40 0.65 -7.56
N ARG A 13 -20.24 -0.25 -8.08
CA ARG A 13 -21.50 0.15 -8.75
C ARG A 13 -22.58 0.54 -7.76
N GLN A 14 -22.44 0.08 -6.52
CA GLN A 14 -23.37 0.38 -5.43
C GLN A 14 -22.71 1.27 -4.39
N VAL A 15 -23.55 1.95 -3.61
CA VAL A 15 -23.08 2.72 -2.46
C VAL A 15 -22.44 1.79 -1.42
N GLY A 16 -21.29 2.21 -0.92
CA GLY A 16 -20.64 1.61 0.23
C GLY A 16 -21.03 2.33 1.51
N ARG A 17 -20.23 2.10 2.55
CA ARG A 17 -20.40 2.70 3.88
C ARG A 17 -19.11 3.37 4.35
N LEU A 18 -19.23 4.52 4.96
CA LEU A 18 -18.13 5.23 5.61
C LEU A 18 -18.50 5.52 7.06
N GLN A 19 -17.62 5.21 8.00
CA GLN A 19 -17.81 5.49 9.43
C GLN A 19 -16.51 5.99 10.04
N LEU A 20 -16.64 6.86 11.05
CA LEU A 20 -15.52 7.23 11.92
C LEU A 20 -15.60 6.37 13.17
N VAL A 21 -14.48 5.75 13.54
CA VAL A 21 -14.37 4.90 14.73
C VAL A 21 -13.24 5.37 15.65
N ASP A 22 -13.34 5.02 16.93
CA ASP A 22 -12.30 5.25 17.93
C ASP A 22 -11.21 4.16 17.91
N ASP A 23 -10.32 4.15 18.91
CA ASP A 23 -9.26 3.14 19.03
C ASP A 23 -9.77 1.72 19.30
N ASN A 24 -10.99 1.58 19.81
CA ASN A 24 -11.64 0.32 20.13
C ASN A 24 -12.56 -0.16 18.99
N ASP A 25 -12.49 0.50 17.82
CA ASP A 25 -13.38 0.30 16.67
C ASP A 25 -14.87 0.60 16.97
N GLU A 26 -15.17 1.38 18.02
CA GLU A 26 -16.52 1.87 18.32
C GLU A 26 -16.89 3.05 17.40
N ILE A 27 -18.10 3.04 16.86
CA ILE A 27 -18.55 4.07 15.91
C ILE A 27 -18.79 5.40 16.63
N ILE A 28 -18.02 6.42 16.25
CA ILE A 28 -18.21 7.82 16.69
C ILE A 28 -19.29 8.49 15.85
N THR A 29 -19.26 8.30 14.52
CA THR A 29 -20.28 8.82 13.60
C THR A 29 -20.36 8.01 12.31
N GLY A 30 -21.53 8.04 11.66
CA GLY A 30 -21.89 7.11 10.57
C GLY A 30 -22.69 5.90 11.07
N PRO A 31 -22.84 4.84 10.25
CA PRO A 31 -22.32 4.71 8.89
C PRO A 31 -23.07 5.62 7.91
N PHE A 32 -22.30 6.31 7.07
CA PHE A 32 -22.82 7.14 5.99
C PHE A 32 -22.76 6.40 4.67
N PRO A 33 -23.77 6.56 3.79
CA PRO A 33 -23.63 6.14 2.40
C PRO A 33 -22.48 6.89 1.74
N VAL A 34 -21.59 6.16 1.08
CA VAL A 34 -20.44 6.69 0.36
C VAL A 34 -20.33 6.05 -1.02
N LEU A 35 -19.97 6.82 -2.04
CA LEU A 35 -19.73 6.29 -3.38
C LEU A 35 -18.25 6.46 -3.74
N GLY A 36 -17.58 5.35 -4.02
CA GLY A 36 -16.19 5.31 -4.51
C GLY A 36 -16.09 4.95 -5.99
N LYS A 37 -17.11 5.30 -6.78
CA LYS A 37 -17.19 4.95 -8.20
C LYS A 37 -16.60 6.06 -9.06
N ALA A 38 -15.80 5.68 -10.05
CA ALA A 38 -15.42 6.57 -11.13
C ALA A 38 -16.56 6.80 -12.12
N ASP A 39 -16.57 7.97 -12.74
CA ASP A 39 -17.42 8.29 -13.88
C ASP A 39 -17.08 7.38 -15.08
N ASN A 40 -18.09 6.79 -15.71
CA ASN A 40 -17.89 5.82 -16.79
C ASN A 40 -17.30 6.48 -18.04
N GLN A 41 -17.91 7.58 -18.47
CA GLN A 41 -17.55 8.26 -19.70
C GLN A 41 -16.15 8.85 -19.58
N ALA A 42 -15.86 9.50 -18.45
CA ALA A 42 -14.54 10.06 -18.19
C ALA A 42 -13.47 8.98 -18.10
N ALA A 43 -13.77 7.84 -17.48
CA ALA A 43 -12.83 6.72 -17.41
C ALA A 43 -12.55 6.16 -18.81
N ALA A 44 -13.59 5.91 -19.62
CA ALA A 44 -13.45 5.42 -20.98
C ALA A 44 -12.70 6.41 -21.88
N ALA A 45 -13.04 7.71 -21.82
CA ALA A 45 -12.37 8.77 -22.57
C ALA A 45 -10.88 8.90 -22.23
N ASN A 46 -10.48 8.52 -21.00
CA ASN A 46 -9.09 8.52 -20.55
C ASN A 46 -8.43 7.13 -20.66
N GLY A 47 -8.96 6.24 -21.51
CA GLY A 47 -8.37 4.94 -21.81
C GLY A 47 -8.48 3.92 -20.68
N ASN A 48 -9.41 4.13 -19.73
CA ASN A 48 -9.68 3.25 -18.60
C ASN A 48 -11.16 2.80 -18.55
N PRO A 49 -11.70 2.14 -19.60
CA PRO A 49 -13.13 1.80 -19.69
C PRO A 49 -13.60 0.81 -18.62
N SER A 50 -12.69 0.03 -18.03
CA SER A 50 -12.99 -0.86 -16.90
C SER A 50 -13.04 -0.15 -15.56
N ARG A 51 -12.72 1.16 -15.50
CA ARG A 51 -12.50 1.94 -14.27
C ARG A 51 -11.50 1.27 -13.33
N ASP A 52 -10.43 0.70 -13.89
CA ASP A 52 -9.34 0.09 -13.13
C ASP A 52 -8.87 1.05 -12.02
N PRO A 53 -8.99 0.68 -10.73
CA PRO A 53 -8.58 1.52 -9.61
C PRO A 53 -7.09 1.87 -9.61
N LEU A 54 -6.25 1.20 -10.39
CA LEU A 54 -4.82 1.50 -10.43
C LEU A 54 -4.46 2.57 -11.47
N ARG A 55 -5.43 3.03 -12.27
CA ARG A 55 -5.24 3.96 -13.39
C ARG A 55 -6.00 5.27 -13.13
N LYS A 56 -5.60 6.34 -13.83
CA LYS A 56 -6.35 7.61 -13.84
C LYS A 56 -7.83 7.36 -14.17
N ASN A 57 -8.70 8.16 -13.55
CA ASN A 57 -10.16 8.08 -13.69
C ASN A 57 -10.74 6.70 -13.36
N GLY A 58 -10.04 5.91 -12.55
CA GLY A 58 -10.51 4.63 -12.06
C GLY A 58 -11.38 4.73 -10.82
N ASP A 59 -12.00 3.61 -10.45
CA ASP A 59 -12.74 3.46 -9.19
C ASP A 59 -11.82 3.71 -7.97
N THR A 60 -12.36 4.06 -6.79
CA THR A 60 -11.52 4.34 -5.61
C THR A 60 -10.68 3.10 -5.24
N PRO A 61 -9.33 3.22 -5.17
CA PRO A 61 -8.48 2.09 -4.81
C PRO A 61 -8.68 1.68 -3.35
N LEU A 62 -8.64 0.37 -3.11
CA LEU A 62 -8.59 -0.18 -1.75
C LEU A 62 -7.24 0.08 -1.08
N GLY A 63 -7.22 0.12 0.24
CA GLY A 63 -6.00 0.25 1.03
C GLY A 63 -6.09 1.34 2.08
N THR A 64 -4.95 1.62 2.71
CA THR A 64 -4.88 2.64 3.75
C THR A 64 -4.45 3.98 3.16
N TYR A 65 -5.07 5.04 3.66
CA TYR A 65 -4.76 6.42 3.40
C TYR A 65 -4.56 7.16 4.73
N ARG A 66 -3.86 8.29 4.68
CA ARG A 66 -3.77 9.26 5.75
C ARG A 66 -4.57 10.50 5.37
N VAL A 67 -5.40 10.96 6.29
CA VAL A 67 -6.07 12.26 6.22
C VAL A 67 -5.41 13.16 7.24
N SER A 68 -4.81 14.26 6.78
CA SER A 68 -4.03 15.16 7.65
C SER A 68 -4.67 16.53 7.85
N GLU A 69 -5.60 16.89 6.99
CA GLU A 69 -6.22 18.22 6.98
C GLU A 69 -7.63 18.17 6.37
N VAL A 70 -8.41 19.22 6.63
CA VAL A 70 -9.64 19.53 5.91
C VAL A 70 -9.40 20.83 5.16
N ARG A 71 -9.28 20.76 3.83
CA ARG A 71 -9.06 21.94 2.98
C ARG A 71 -10.37 22.71 2.81
N PRO A 72 -10.35 24.05 2.85
CA PRO A 72 -11.53 24.86 2.56
C PRO A 72 -12.00 24.64 1.12
N THR A 73 -13.31 24.60 0.95
CA THR A 73 -14.00 24.61 -0.34
C THR A 73 -14.53 26.03 -0.62
N ASP A 74 -15.39 26.18 -1.63
CA ASP A 74 -15.90 27.46 -2.12
C ASP A 74 -14.84 28.36 -2.75
N ASN A 75 -13.97 27.75 -3.55
CA ASN A 75 -12.98 28.44 -4.35
C ASN A 75 -12.93 27.87 -5.77
N GLU A 76 -12.16 28.51 -6.64
CA GLU A 76 -12.01 28.14 -8.05
C GLU A 76 -11.64 26.66 -8.25
N HIS A 77 -10.82 26.11 -7.35
CA HIS A 77 -10.34 24.73 -7.46
C HIS A 77 -11.31 23.73 -6.81
N TYR A 78 -12.00 24.14 -5.75
CA TYR A 78 -12.91 23.31 -4.95
C TYR A 78 -14.28 23.96 -4.76
N PRO A 79 -15.09 24.14 -5.82
CA PRO A 79 -16.36 24.83 -5.70
C PRO A 79 -17.39 23.99 -4.93
N ASN A 80 -18.26 24.66 -4.16
CA ASN A 80 -19.22 24.02 -3.27
C ASN A 80 -20.16 23.03 -3.97
N HIS A 81 -20.61 23.33 -5.19
CA HIS A 81 -21.48 22.44 -5.95
C HIS A 81 -20.82 21.07 -6.25
N SER A 82 -19.47 21.00 -6.30
CA SER A 82 -18.75 19.77 -6.63
C SER A 82 -18.07 19.09 -5.45
N TYR A 83 -17.61 19.87 -4.47
CA TYR A 83 -16.87 19.39 -3.30
C TYR A 83 -17.61 19.53 -1.97
N GLY A 84 -18.78 20.18 -1.99
CA GLY A 84 -19.59 20.42 -0.81
C GLY A 84 -19.06 21.60 0.01
N PRO A 85 -19.88 22.17 0.92
CA PRO A 85 -19.51 23.35 1.70
C PRO A 85 -18.67 23.03 2.95
N TYR A 86 -18.35 21.76 3.21
CA TYR A 86 -17.71 21.33 4.45
C TYR A 86 -16.24 20.93 4.31
N GLY A 87 -15.65 21.21 3.14
CA GLY A 87 -14.23 21.03 2.87
C GLY A 87 -13.90 19.81 2.01
N PHE A 88 -12.64 19.70 1.60
CA PHE A 88 -12.09 18.54 0.91
C PHE A 88 -11.08 17.87 1.83
N LEU A 89 -11.19 16.56 2.05
CA LEU A 89 -10.27 15.80 2.89
C LEU A 89 -9.33 15.00 1.98
N PRO A 90 -8.08 15.45 1.76
CA PRO A 90 -7.16 14.75 0.87
C PRO A 90 -6.84 13.35 1.43
N LEU A 91 -6.85 12.36 0.55
CA LEU A 91 -6.47 10.99 0.86
C LEU A 91 -5.04 10.75 0.39
N ILE A 92 -4.11 10.78 1.34
CA ILE A 92 -2.69 10.51 1.06
C ILE A 92 -2.47 9.00 1.14
N ALA A 93 -2.16 8.34 0.03
CA ALA A 93 -2.01 6.89 -0.01
C ALA A 93 -0.88 6.39 0.91
N VAL A 94 -1.16 5.32 1.67
CA VAL A 94 -0.23 4.70 2.63
C VAL A 94 0.09 3.25 2.26
N SER A 95 -0.90 2.44 1.88
CA SER A 95 -0.71 1.00 1.57
C SER A 95 -1.76 0.45 0.61
N GLY A 96 -1.57 -0.78 0.13
CA GLY A 96 -2.55 -1.49 -0.73
C GLY A 96 -2.67 -0.93 -2.15
N GLN A 97 -3.84 -1.10 -2.78
CA GLN A 97 -4.09 -0.55 -4.11
C GLN A 97 -3.99 0.98 -4.13
N ALA A 98 -4.26 1.66 -3.01
CA ALA A 98 -4.11 3.10 -2.85
C ALA A 98 -2.68 3.54 -3.15
N LEU A 99 -1.71 2.86 -2.54
CA LEU A 99 -0.30 3.15 -2.74
C LEU A 99 0.13 2.80 -4.18
N HIS A 100 -0.32 1.66 -4.70
CA HIS A 100 -0.02 1.26 -6.08
C HIS A 100 -0.60 2.26 -7.11
N ALA A 101 -1.84 2.70 -6.93
CA ALA A 101 -2.46 3.69 -7.79
C ALA A 101 -1.72 5.04 -7.73
N ALA A 102 -1.37 5.51 -6.52
CA ALA A 102 -0.58 6.72 -6.34
C ALA A 102 0.78 6.64 -7.04
N GLN A 103 1.44 5.48 -6.95
CA GLN A 103 2.69 5.23 -7.65
C GLN A 103 2.56 5.19 -9.17
N ASN A 104 1.39 4.83 -9.71
CA ASN A 104 1.06 4.93 -11.13
C ASN A 104 0.68 6.37 -11.56
N GLY A 105 1.00 7.38 -10.75
CA GLY A 105 0.72 8.78 -11.03
C GLY A 105 -0.73 9.19 -10.74
N ARG A 106 -1.49 8.36 -10.02
CA ARG A 106 -2.87 8.68 -9.65
C ARG A 106 -2.90 9.44 -8.31
N ALA A 107 -2.95 10.76 -8.40
CA ALA A 107 -3.05 11.65 -7.23
C ALA A 107 -4.42 12.34 -7.16
N GLY A 108 -4.62 13.19 -6.15
CA GLY A 108 -5.79 14.07 -6.05
C GLY A 108 -7.06 13.41 -5.50
N LEU A 109 -6.96 12.20 -4.94
CA LEU A 109 -8.09 11.54 -4.31
C LEU A 109 -8.41 12.19 -2.95
N GLY A 110 -9.68 12.17 -2.58
CA GLY A 110 -10.15 12.70 -1.30
C GLY A 110 -11.53 12.22 -0.91
N ILE A 111 -11.94 12.59 0.30
CA ILE A 111 -13.34 12.51 0.75
C ILE A 111 -13.96 13.89 0.59
N HIS A 112 -15.11 13.97 -0.08
CA HIS A 112 -15.85 15.22 -0.22
C HIS A 112 -17.35 14.99 -0.44
N ALA A 113 -18.14 16.08 -0.43
CA ALA A 113 -19.53 16.06 -0.82
C ALA A 113 -19.74 16.98 -2.04
N GLY A 114 -20.91 17.61 -2.15
CA GLY A 114 -21.34 18.42 -3.28
C GLY A 114 -22.81 18.17 -3.59
N ASP A 115 -23.28 18.84 -4.62
CA ASP A 115 -24.66 18.71 -5.07
C ASP A 115 -24.93 17.26 -5.49
N PRO A 116 -26.12 16.74 -5.12
CA PRO A 116 -26.50 15.39 -5.48
C PRO A 116 -26.63 15.25 -7.00
N GLY A 117 -26.44 14.04 -7.50
CA GLY A 117 -26.79 13.70 -8.87
C GLY A 117 -28.28 13.54 -9.07
N THR A 118 -28.64 13.04 -10.25
CA THR A 118 -30.02 12.77 -10.66
C THR A 118 -30.79 11.98 -9.60
N GLY A 119 -32.03 12.42 -9.32
CA GLY A 119 -32.89 11.79 -8.32
C GLY A 119 -32.40 11.95 -6.88
N GLY A 120 -31.52 12.92 -6.60
CA GLY A 120 -31.02 13.17 -5.24
C GLY A 120 -29.98 12.16 -4.76
N LYS A 121 -29.38 11.37 -5.66
CA LYS A 121 -28.44 10.29 -5.32
C LYS A 121 -26.99 10.77 -5.27
N LEU A 122 -26.10 9.99 -4.64
CA LEU A 122 -24.65 10.21 -4.79
C LEU A 122 -24.26 10.01 -6.26
N ARG A 123 -23.38 10.89 -6.77
CA ARG A 123 -22.87 10.82 -8.14
C ARG A 123 -21.42 10.37 -8.20
N PRO A 124 -20.99 9.68 -9.27
CA PRO A 124 -19.60 9.29 -9.47
C PRO A 124 -18.63 10.48 -9.43
N THR A 125 -17.34 10.16 -9.24
CA THR A 125 -16.24 11.12 -9.22
C THR A 125 -15.13 10.64 -10.17
N TYR A 126 -13.90 11.16 -10.06
CA TYR A 126 -12.71 10.54 -10.67
C TYR A 126 -12.01 9.54 -9.71
N GLY A 127 -12.81 8.97 -8.81
CA GLY A 127 -12.48 7.96 -7.80
C GLY A 127 -12.13 8.51 -6.42
N CYS A 128 -12.58 9.72 -6.11
CA CYS A 128 -12.78 10.19 -4.76
C CYS A 128 -13.93 9.43 -4.06
N LEU A 129 -13.93 9.50 -2.73
CA LEU A 129 -15.04 9.05 -1.90
C LEU A 129 -16.06 10.19 -1.76
N ARG A 130 -17.27 10.01 -2.30
CA ARG A 130 -18.34 11.02 -2.22
C ARG A 130 -19.37 10.71 -1.15
N LEU A 131 -19.66 11.70 -0.31
CA LEU A 131 -20.75 11.70 0.67
C LEU A 131 -21.85 12.71 0.28
N PHE A 132 -22.99 12.66 0.97
CA PHE A 132 -23.96 13.76 0.98
C PHE A 132 -23.48 14.90 1.87
N ASN A 133 -23.92 16.13 1.59
CA ASN A 133 -23.51 17.33 2.33
C ASN A 133 -23.74 17.19 3.84
N ASP A 134 -24.91 16.72 4.28
CA ASP A 134 -25.21 16.57 5.71
C ASP A 134 -24.38 15.49 6.40
N ASN A 135 -24.00 14.44 5.69
CA ASN A 135 -23.14 13.38 6.20
C ASN A 135 -21.70 13.87 6.33
N GLN A 136 -21.21 14.61 5.33
CA GLN A 136 -19.88 15.21 5.40
C GLN A 136 -19.78 16.25 6.51
N LYS A 137 -20.83 17.05 6.73
CA LYS A 137 -20.92 17.98 7.86
C LYS A 137 -20.65 17.27 9.18
N GLN A 138 -21.33 16.14 9.41
CA GLN A 138 -21.19 15.34 10.63
C GLN A 138 -19.78 14.74 10.75
N LEU A 139 -19.26 14.14 9.67
CA LEU A 139 -17.90 13.59 9.65
C LEU A 139 -16.84 14.66 9.98
N VAL A 140 -16.90 15.82 9.33
CA VAL A 140 -15.95 16.91 9.53
C VAL A 140 -16.07 17.51 10.93
N ALA A 141 -17.28 17.63 11.47
CA ALA A 141 -17.48 18.08 12.84
C ALA A 141 -16.86 17.09 13.85
N ALA A 142 -17.04 15.78 13.65
CA ALA A 142 -16.44 14.76 14.49
C ALA A 142 -14.90 14.79 14.40
N LEU A 143 -14.32 14.84 13.20
CA LEU A 143 -12.87 14.92 13.01
C LEU A 143 -12.24 16.19 13.63
N LYS A 144 -12.97 17.31 13.66
CA LYS A 144 -12.52 18.53 14.35
C LYS A 144 -12.46 18.36 15.88
N ASN A 145 -13.37 17.57 16.44
CA ASN A 145 -13.38 17.27 17.88
C ASN A 145 -12.30 16.26 18.27
N GLU A 146 -12.14 15.21 17.47
CA GLU A 146 -11.22 14.10 17.74
C GLU A 146 -9.76 14.40 17.35
N GLY A 147 -9.57 15.25 16.35
CA GLY A 147 -8.26 15.68 15.85
C GLY A 147 -7.77 14.92 14.62
N LEU A 148 -6.84 15.56 13.92
CA LEU A 148 -6.11 15.04 12.76
C LEU A 148 -4.60 15.03 13.07
N PRO A 149 -3.79 14.16 12.42
CA PRO A 149 -4.15 13.24 11.34
C PRO A 149 -4.88 11.98 11.82
N CYS A 150 -5.65 11.36 10.93
CA CYS A 150 -6.26 10.05 11.13
C CYS A 150 -5.97 9.11 9.95
N GLU A 151 -6.09 7.81 10.18
CA GLU A 151 -6.05 6.82 9.10
C GLU A 151 -7.44 6.71 8.45
N CYS A 152 -7.45 6.44 7.15
CA CYS A 152 -8.65 6.09 6.39
C CYS A 152 -8.40 4.76 5.70
N ILE A 153 -9.15 3.73 6.08
CA ILE A 153 -8.98 2.36 5.61
C ILE A 153 -10.14 2.05 4.66
N VAL A 154 -9.82 1.81 3.39
CA VAL A 154 -10.79 1.52 2.34
C VAL A 154 -10.72 0.04 1.99
N GLU A 155 -11.77 -0.70 2.27
CA GLU A 155 -11.83 -2.16 2.14
C GLU A 155 -12.97 -2.59 1.22
N SER A 156 -12.88 -3.83 0.74
CA SER A 156 -13.97 -4.45 0.02
C SER A 156 -15.03 -4.97 0.99
N THR A 157 -16.29 -4.80 0.65
CA THR A 157 -17.41 -5.46 1.35
C THR A 157 -17.35 -6.99 1.27
N SER A 158 -16.70 -7.57 0.26
CA SER A 158 -16.58 -9.03 0.12
C SER A 158 -15.46 -9.63 0.97
N LYS A 159 -14.52 -8.80 1.43
CA LYS A 159 -13.36 -9.19 2.24
C LYS A 159 -13.04 -8.09 3.26
N PRO A 160 -13.93 -7.83 4.23
CA PRO A 160 -13.65 -6.88 5.29
C PRO A 160 -12.57 -7.45 6.23
N SER A 161 -11.63 -6.62 6.67
CA SER A 161 -10.64 -7.03 7.69
C SER A 161 -11.16 -6.86 9.11
N SER A 162 -12.26 -6.12 9.28
CA SER A 162 -12.90 -5.84 10.57
C SER A 162 -14.25 -6.55 10.72
N ILE A 163 -14.47 -7.13 11.90
CA ILE A 163 -15.66 -7.92 12.27
C ILE A 163 -16.95 -7.08 12.26
N THR A 164 -16.85 -5.76 12.48
CA THR A 164 -17.98 -4.82 12.56
C THR A 164 -18.82 -4.78 11.28
N PHE A 165 -18.25 -5.16 10.13
CA PHE A 165 -18.96 -5.18 8.83
C PHE A 165 -20.06 -6.24 8.73
N LEU A 166 -19.99 -7.34 9.48
CA LEU A 166 -20.87 -8.51 9.27
C LEU A 166 -22.32 -8.33 9.75
N LEU A 167 -22.67 -7.20 10.38
CA LEU A 167 -23.93 -7.09 11.12
C LEU A 167 -25.05 -6.30 10.44
N GLU A 168 -24.81 -5.55 9.36
CA GLU A 168 -25.86 -4.72 8.78
C GLU A 168 -25.73 -4.63 7.25
N SER A 169 -26.68 -5.16 6.48
CA SER A 169 -26.75 -4.92 5.04
C SER A 169 -28.21 -4.79 4.59
N GLU A 170 -28.68 -3.55 4.38
CA GLU A 170 -29.87 -3.23 3.58
C GLU A 170 -29.52 -2.24 2.46
N VAL A 171 -30.33 -2.33 1.40
CA VAL A 171 -30.00 -2.18 -0.03
C VAL A 171 -30.26 -0.77 -0.56
N TYR A 172 -29.40 -0.23 -1.43
CA TYR A 172 -29.72 0.93 -2.28
C TYR A 172 -29.20 0.75 -3.71
N SER A 173 -30.11 0.88 -4.69
CA SER A 173 -29.86 0.69 -6.12
C SER A 173 -29.60 2.00 -6.88
N VAL A 174 -28.73 1.96 -7.90
CA VAL A 174 -28.29 3.10 -8.70
C VAL A 174 -28.62 2.89 -10.19
N GLY A 175 -29.08 3.96 -10.86
CA GLY A 175 -29.45 4.01 -12.28
C GLY A 175 -28.38 4.67 -13.15
N GLU A 176 -28.60 4.64 -14.47
CA GLU A 176 -27.60 4.81 -15.55
C GLU A 176 -27.29 6.25 -15.99
N ASP A 177 -26.32 6.31 -16.91
CA ASP A 177 -25.39 7.35 -17.39
C ASP A 177 -26.01 8.57 -18.09
N ASP A 178 -25.42 9.76 -17.88
CA ASP A 178 -25.55 10.95 -18.73
C ASP A 178 -24.28 11.84 -18.61
N GLY A 179 -23.20 11.44 -19.28
CA GLY A 179 -22.81 12.20 -20.48
C GLY A 179 -22.17 13.59 -20.38
N ASP A 180 -21.31 13.96 -19.42
CA ASP A 180 -20.50 15.20 -19.56
C ASP A 180 -19.17 15.20 -18.77
N VAL A 181 -18.03 15.50 -19.44
CA VAL A 181 -16.66 15.39 -18.91
C VAL A 181 -15.83 16.64 -19.20
N PRO A 182 -15.27 17.35 -18.18
CA PRO A 182 -14.24 18.37 -18.40
C PRO A 182 -12.81 17.92 -18.01
N SER A 183 -11.84 18.59 -18.64
CA SER A 183 -10.39 18.35 -18.72
C SER A 183 -9.53 18.81 -17.52
N GLU A 184 -8.37 18.16 -17.29
CA GLU A 184 -7.32 18.52 -16.30
C GLU A 184 -6.58 19.84 -16.67
N PRO A 185 -6.21 20.72 -15.70
CA PRO A 185 -5.12 21.67 -15.87
C PRO A 185 -3.85 21.26 -15.09
N ALA A 186 -2.72 21.58 -15.69
CA ALA A 186 -1.37 21.39 -15.19
C ALA A 186 -0.97 22.50 -14.21
N GLU A 187 -0.29 22.13 -13.11
CA GLU A 187 0.87 22.81 -12.48
C GLU A 187 1.04 22.39 -10.99
N ALA A 188 2.04 21.57 -10.69
CA ALA A 188 2.54 21.32 -9.33
C ALA A 188 3.98 20.79 -9.35
N VAL A 189 4.97 21.66 -9.54
CA VAL A 189 6.41 21.29 -9.54
C VAL A 189 7.28 22.16 -8.59
N ALA A 190 6.72 23.02 -7.74
CA ALA A 190 7.53 24.04 -7.06
C ALA A 190 7.71 23.94 -5.53
N ALA A 191 7.40 22.82 -4.85
CA ALA A 191 7.41 22.78 -3.37
C ALA A 191 8.38 21.79 -2.69
N ILE A 192 9.20 21.03 -3.43
CA ILE A 192 9.99 19.92 -2.84
C ILE A 192 11.48 20.25 -2.62
N ALA A 193 11.99 21.37 -3.14
CA ALA A 193 13.44 21.66 -3.11
C ALA A 193 14.00 22.26 -1.79
N ALA A 194 13.20 22.42 -0.73
CA ALA A 194 13.65 23.11 0.50
C ALA A 194 13.97 22.19 1.70
N LEU A 195 13.92 20.86 1.54
CA LEU A 195 14.09 19.89 2.63
C LEU A 195 15.35 19.00 2.54
N GLU A 196 16.24 19.25 1.57
CA GLU A 196 17.41 18.41 1.30
C GLU A 196 18.72 18.86 1.96
N ALA A 197 18.68 19.79 2.91
CA ALA A 197 19.90 20.34 3.51
C ALA A 197 20.10 20.01 5.01
N PHE A 198 19.76 18.79 5.45
CA PHE A 198 20.24 18.27 6.74
C PHE A 198 20.91 16.91 6.57
N SER A 199 22.24 16.92 6.55
CA SER A 199 23.12 15.77 6.44
C SER A 199 22.86 14.73 7.55
N PHE A 200 22.52 13.50 7.16
CA PHE A 200 22.66 12.32 8.02
C PHE A 200 23.51 11.30 7.27
N ILE A 201 24.77 11.10 7.70
CA ILE A 201 25.55 9.96 7.23
C ILE A 201 24.83 8.71 7.78
N ARG A 202 24.06 8.04 6.92
CA ARG A 202 23.41 6.77 7.25
C ARG A 202 24.50 5.69 7.34
N SER A 203 24.47 4.89 8.41
CA SER A 203 25.37 3.75 8.52
C SER A 203 25.07 2.74 7.39
N PRO A 204 26.11 2.16 6.75
CA PRO A 204 25.92 1.19 5.68
C PRO A 204 25.17 -0.04 6.18
N PHE A 205 24.40 -0.67 5.29
CA PHE A 205 23.74 -1.93 5.55
C PHE A 205 24.80 -3.02 5.79
N SER A 206 24.90 -3.48 7.03
CA SER A 206 25.88 -4.49 7.46
C SER A 206 25.20 -5.78 7.89
N ILE A 207 25.99 -6.80 8.25
CA ILE A 207 25.47 -8.04 8.83
C ILE A 207 24.77 -7.81 10.18
N ASP A 208 25.10 -6.70 10.86
CA ASP A 208 24.55 -6.32 12.17
C ASP A 208 23.41 -5.31 12.06
N ALA A 209 23.01 -4.94 10.83
CA ALA A 209 21.88 -4.06 10.61
C ALA A 209 20.59 -4.68 11.19
N PRO A 210 19.84 -3.96 12.05
CA PRO A 210 18.59 -4.46 12.60
C PRO A 210 17.57 -4.74 11.51
N LEU A 211 17.12 -6.00 11.40
CA LEU A 211 16.14 -6.39 10.39
C LEU A 211 14.71 -6.01 10.79
N LYS A 212 14.44 -5.84 12.08
CA LYS A 212 13.11 -5.48 12.62
C LYS A 212 12.82 -3.97 12.60
N LYS A 213 13.46 -3.22 11.71
CA LYS A 213 13.30 -1.77 11.57
C LYS A 213 12.54 -1.45 10.30
N ASN A 214 11.31 -0.95 10.45
CA ASN A 214 10.40 -0.56 9.37
C ASN A 214 10.78 0.83 8.79
N ASN A 215 12.01 0.98 8.31
CA ASN A 215 12.53 2.25 7.81
C ASN A 215 13.25 2.15 6.46
N SER A 216 13.04 1.05 5.73
CA SER A 216 13.53 0.98 4.35
C SER A 216 12.85 2.07 3.52
N ARG A 217 13.63 2.81 2.73
CA ARG A 217 13.13 3.76 1.72
C ARG A 217 12.74 3.07 0.42
N LEU A 218 12.85 1.74 0.36
CA LEU A 218 12.50 0.96 -0.81
C LEU A 218 11.02 1.15 -1.15
N THR A 219 10.74 1.64 -2.35
CA THR A 219 9.43 1.54 -2.99
C THR A 219 9.48 0.49 -4.10
N PRO A 220 8.34 -0.04 -4.58
CA PRO A 220 8.35 -0.98 -5.70
C PRO A 220 9.01 -0.37 -6.94
N GLN A 221 8.77 0.90 -7.23
CA GLN A 221 9.33 1.61 -8.38
C GLN A 221 10.83 1.84 -8.23
N LEU A 222 11.30 2.15 -7.02
CA LEU A 222 12.73 2.27 -6.77
C LEU A 222 13.42 0.91 -6.91
N PHE A 223 12.77 -0.17 -6.49
CA PHE A 223 13.27 -1.51 -6.68
C PHE A 223 13.31 -1.91 -8.16
N ASP A 224 12.23 -1.68 -8.90
CA ASP A 224 12.17 -1.97 -10.33
C ASP A 224 13.20 -1.13 -11.11
N ARG A 225 13.36 0.16 -10.79
CA ARG A 225 14.45 1.00 -11.35
C ARG A 225 15.84 0.46 -11.03
N TYR A 226 16.04 -0.06 -9.82
CA TYR A 226 17.30 -0.71 -9.44
C TYR A 226 17.56 -1.96 -10.29
N LEU A 227 16.54 -2.78 -10.53
CA LEU A 227 16.63 -3.95 -11.41
C LEU A 227 16.91 -3.55 -12.87
N ASP A 228 16.23 -2.52 -13.37
CA ASP A 228 16.40 -1.99 -14.72
C ASP A 228 17.81 -1.46 -14.95
N SER A 229 18.36 -0.70 -14.00
CA SER A 229 19.74 -0.18 -14.06
C SER A 229 20.83 -1.27 -14.13
N ARG A 230 20.44 -2.52 -13.91
CA ARG A 230 21.31 -3.70 -13.93
C ARG A 230 20.93 -4.69 -15.03
N GLU A 231 19.88 -4.40 -15.80
CA GLU A 231 19.31 -5.31 -16.81
C GLU A 231 18.87 -6.66 -16.18
N ARG A 232 18.28 -6.62 -14.97
CA ARG A 232 17.87 -7.80 -14.18
C ARG A 232 16.38 -7.79 -13.78
N THR A 233 15.47 -7.72 -14.74
CA THR A 233 14.03 -7.49 -14.52
C THR A 233 13.20 -8.72 -14.14
N LEU A 234 13.81 -9.91 -14.01
CA LEU A 234 13.06 -11.14 -13.69
C LEU A 234 12.42 -11.13 -12.29
N LEU A 235 12.87 -10.24 -11.41
CA LEU A 235 12.31 -10.00 -10.08
C LEU A 235 11.41 -8.75 -10.03
N SER A 236 11.07 -8.13 -11.17
CA SER A 236 10.19 -6.97 -11.19
C SER A 236 8.85 -7.27 -10.49
N GLY A 237 8.33 -6.28 -9.76
CA GLY A 237 7.14 -6.41 -8.93
C GLY A 237 7.37 -7.06 -7.56
N LEU A 238 8.53 -7.66 -7.28
CA LEU A 238 8.84 -8.22 -5.95
C LEU A 238 8.86 -7.13 -4.85
N GLY A 239 9.19 -5.89 -5.21
CA GLY A 239 9.19 -4.77 -4.27
C GLY A 239 7.84 -4.56 -3.58
N VAL A 240 6.73 -4.89 -4.26
CA VAL A 240 5.37 -4.84 -3.68
C VAL A 240 5.25 -5.82 -2.51
N TYR A 241 5.56 -7.09 -2.76
CA TYR A 241 5.46 -8.15 -1.75
C TYR A 241 6.41 -7.92 -0.58
N ALA A 242 7.58 -7.34 -0.84
CA ALA A 242 8.54 -6.99 0.21
C ALA A 242 7.99 -5.89 1.14
N ILE A 243 7.27 -4.90 0.60
CA ILE A 243 6.65 -3.83 1.40
C ILE A 243 5.44 -4.33 2.16
N ASP A 244 4.65 -5.22 1.57
CA ASP A 244 3.53 -5.88 2.27
C ASP A 244 4.05 -6.69 3.46
N ALA A 245 5.10 -7.48 3.25
CA ALA A 245 5.76 -8.23 4.33
C ALA A 245 6.45 -7.31 5.36
N GLN A 246 7.01 -6.19 4.94
CA GLN A 246 7.54 -5.18 5.86
C GLN A 246 6.44 -4.62 6.76
N SER A 247 5.29 -4.30 6.19
CA SER A 247 4.15 -3.77 6.94
C SER A 247 3.57 -4.82 7.89
N LYS A 248 3.43 -6.06 7.42
CA LYS A 248 2.84 -7.17 8.18
C LYS A 248 3.74 -7.71 9.29
N TYR A 249 5.04 -7.83 9.03
CA TYR A 249 5.99 -8.48 9.94
C TYR A 249 7.01 -7.52 10.56
N GLY A 250 7.01 -6.23 10.19
CA GLY A 250 8.01 -5.26 10.64
C GLY A 250 9.42 -5.59 10.19
N ILE A 251 9.59 -6.30 9.06
CA ILE A 251 10.89 -6.73 8.53
C ILE A 251 11.33 -5.75 7.44
N ASN A 252 12.58 -5.29 7.48
CA ASN A 252 13.12 -4.33 6.52
C ASN A 252 13.00 -4.82 5.06
N ALA A 253 12.29 -4.06 4.21
CA ALA A 253 11.99 -4.43 2.83
C ALA A 253 13.24 -4.56 1.95
N THR A 254 14.27 -3.74 2.17
CA THR A 254 15.55 -3.84 1.45
C THR A 254 16.21 -5.19 1.70
N TYR A 255 16.18 -5.68 2.94
CA TYR A 255 16.64 -7.02 3.26
C TYR A 255 15.86 -8.10 2.51
N ILE A 256 14.52 -8.00 2.46
CA ILE A 256 13.67 -9.02 1.82
C ILE A 256 14.05 -9.18 0.35
N VAL A 257 14.15 -8.06 -0.38
CA VAL A 257 14.51 -8.11 -1.81
C VAL A 257 15.97 -8.51 -2.02
N ALA A 258 16.89 -8.10 -1.15
CA ALA A 258 18.29 -8.50 -1.23
C ALA A 258 18.46 -10.02 -1.02
N HIS A 259 17.73 -10.56 -0.04
CA HIS A 259 17.68 -11.99 0.26
C HIS A 259 17.15 -12.77 -0.95
N ALA A 260 16.03 -12.36 -1.53
CA ALA A 260 15.48 -13.00 -2.73
C ALA A 260 16.44 -12.90 -3.94
N ILE A 261 17.12 -11.77 -4.15
CA ILE A 261 18.13 -11.64 -5.22
C ILE A 261 19.23 -12.69 -5.08
N VAL A 262 19.75 -12.88 -3.86
CA VAL A 262 20.82 -13.84 -3.57
C VAL A 262 20.33 -15.26 -3.80
N GLU A 263 19.20 -15.64 -3.20
CA GLU A 263 18.66 -17.01 -3.23
C GLU A 263 18.22 -17.46 -4.63
N THR A 264 17.85 -16.50 -5.48
CA THR A 264 17.37 -16.80 -6.84
C THR A 264 18.40 -16.58 -7.92
N GLY A 265 19.56 -16.00 -7.61
CA GLY A 265 20.51 -15.53 -8.62
C GLY A 265 19.86 -14.53 -9.57
N TRP A 266 19.31 -13.44 -9.02
CA TRP A 266 18.57 -12.41 -9.79
C TRP A 266 17.34 -12.94 -10.54
N GLY A 267 16.61 -13.88 -9.93
CA GLY A 267 15.38 -14.45 -10.48
C GLY A 267 15.59 -15.55 -11.53
N THR A 268 16.83 -15.92 -11.84
CA THR A 268 17.14 -16.89 -12.91
C THR A 268 17.06 -18.35 -12.47
N SER A 269 17.04 -18.61 -11.16
CA SER A 269 16.94 -19.97 -10.62
C SER A 269 15.70 -20.70 -11.12
N ARG A 270 15.88 -21.95 -11.56
CA ARG A 270 14.77 -22.82 -11.97
C ARG A 270 13.71 -22.99 -10.88
N ILE A 271 14.13 -23.04 -9.61
CA ILE A 271 13.22 -23.14 -8.46
C ILE A 271 12.38 -21.86 -8.30
N CYS A 272 12.97 -20.69 -8.53
CA CYS A 272 12.24 -19.42 -8.54
C CYS A 272 11.20 -19.39 -9.67
N ILE A 273 11.60 -19.77 -10.89
CA ILE A 273 10.76 -19.69 -12.08
C ILE A 273 9.62 -20.71 -12.04
N GLU A 274 9.91 -21.98 -11.75
CA GLU A 274 8.93 -23.07 -11.87
C GLU A 274 8.10 -23.28 -10.61
N LYS A 275 8.63 -22.89 -9.44
CA LYS A 275 7.98 -23.15 -8.14
C LYS A 275 7.57 -21.88 -7.40
N ASN A 276 7.78 -20.71 -7.99
CA ASN A 276 7.60 -19.41 -7.32
C ASN A 276 8.34 -19.31 -5.98
N ASN A 277 9.41 -20.08 -5.78
CA ASN A 277 10.12 -20.14 -4.50
C ASN A 277 11.35 -19.23 -4.54
N LEU A 278 11.22 -18.07 -3.90
CA LEU A 278 12.18 -16.97 -3.94
C LEU A 278 13.30 -17.07 -2.91
N PHE A 279 13.21 -18.01 -1.96
CA PHE A 279 14.11 -18.07 -0.79
C PHE A 279 14.72 -19.46 -0.57
N GLY A 280 14.63 -20.34 -1.57
CA GLY A 280 15.13 -21.72 -1.45
C GLY A 280 14.43 -22.54 -0.36
N TRP A 281 13.23 -22.14 0.10
CA TRP A 281 12.63 -22.73 1.30
C TRP A 281 12.33 -24.22 1.09
N GLY A 282 12.89 -25.06 1.96
CA GLY A 282 12.74 -26.52 1.92
C GLY A 282 13.63 -27.23 0.89
N ALA A 283 14.62 -26.55 0.29
CA ALA A 283 15.62 -27.21 -0.55
C ALA A 283 16.70 -27.86 0.32
N PHE A 284 16.82 -29.20 0.29
CA PHE A 284 17.86 -29.95 1.00
C PHE A 284 19.01 -30.36 0.07
N ASP A 285 20.24 -30.42 0.60
CA ASP A 285 21.51 -30.52 -0.16
C ASP A 285 21.59 -31.66 -1.20
N GLY A 286 20.93 -32.80 -0.96
CA GLY A 286 20.98 -33.94 -1.89
C GLY A 286 20.01 -33.84 -3.07
N THR A 287 18.93 -33.07 -2.95
CA THR A 287 17.84 -33.00 -3.95
C THR A 287 17.12 -31.63 -3.94
N PRO A 288 17.83 -30.50 -4.09
CA PRO A 288 17.29 -29.16 -3.81
C PRO A 288 16.08 -28.82 -4.68
N TYR A 289 16.05 -29.24 -5.95
CA TYR A 289 14.88 -29.05 -6.79
C TYR A 289 13.68 -29.91 -6.36
N GLN A 290 13.87 -31.18 -5.99
CA GLN A 290 12.75 -32.07 -5.67
C GLN A 290 12.14 -31.78 -4.30
N SER A 291 12.97 -31.39 -3.33
CA SER A 291 12.57 -31.07 -1.96
C SER A 291 12.00 -29.66 -1.79
N SER A 292 12.41 -28.70 -2.63
CA SER A 292 11.94 -27.32 -2.52
C SER A 292 10.43 -27.20 -2.59
N LYS A 293 9.87 -26.39 -1.69
CA LYS A 293 8.44 -26.13 -1.65
C LYS A 293 8.01 -25.36 -2.90
N GLY A 294 6.91 -25.80 -3.51
CA GLY A 294 6.18 -25.01 -4.51
C GLY A 294 5.22 -24.02 -3.85
N PHE A 295 5.12 -22.83 -4.41
CA PHE A 295 4.19 -21.80 -3.98
C PHE A 295 3.23 -21.42 -5.11
N PRO A 296 1.95 -21.14 -4.79
CA PRO A 296 0.97 -20.69 -5.80
C PRO A 296 1.38 -19.41 -6.52
N SER A 297 2.06 -18.50 -5.82
CA SER A 297 2.59 -17.26 -6.38
C SER A 297 3.81 -16.79 -5.60
N ARG A 298 4.56 -15.85 -6.19
CA ARG A 298 5.69 -15.16 -5.55
C ARG A 298 5.27 -14.40 -4.29
N GLU A 299 4.09 -13.79 -4.31
CA GLU A 299 3.47 -13.13 -3.15
C GLU A 299 3.31 -14.10 -1.97
N ILE A 300 2.68 -15.26 -2.21
CA ILE A 300 2.46 -16.28 -1.18
C ILE A 300 3.79 -16.84 -0.67
N CYS A 301 4.81 -16.92 -1.53
CA CYS A 301 6.16 -17.30 -1.09
C CYS A 301 6.74 -16.27 -0.12
N VAL A 302 6.70 -14.98 -0.46
CA VAL A 302 7.20 -13.90 0.40
C VAL A 302 6.45 -13.87 1.73
N ASP A 303 5.12 -13.90 1.71
CA ASP A 303 4.33 -13.88 2.94
C ASP A 303 4.65 -15.08 3.85
N PHE A 304 4.67 -16.28 3.29
CA PHE A 304 4.95 -17.50 4.04
C PHE A 304 6.37 -17.49 4.64
N VAL A 305 7.39 -17.17 3.83
CA VAL A 305 8.78 -17.23 4.28
C VAL A 305 9.07 -16.10 5.27
N MET A 306 8.56 -14.89 5.06
CA MET A 306 8.75 -13.79 6.01
C MET A 306 8.03 -14.06 7.33
N GLY A 307 6.86 -14.68 7.32
CA GLY A 307 6.20 -15.13 8.56
C GLY A 307 7.02 -16.18 9.32
N LYS A 308 7.69 -17.11 8.61
CA LYS A 308 8.61 -18.07 9.22
C LYS A 308 9.89 -17.43 9.74
N ILE A 309 10.50 -16.52 8.98
CA ILE A 309 11.68 -15.78 9.42
C ILE A 309 11.36 -14.95 10.66
N ASN A 310 10.24 -14.23 10.65
CA ASN A 310 9.79 -13.46 11.80
C ASN A 310 9.68 -14.34 13.06
N SER A 311 8.88 -15.41 12.99
CA SER A 311 8.57 -16.26 14.15
C SER A 311 9.71 -17.16 14.62
N LEU A 312 10.58 -17.62 13.72
CA LEU A 312 11.62 -18.58 14.08
C LEU A 312 12.98 -17.93 14.37
N TYR A 313 13.31 -16.83 13.70
CA TYR A 313 14.66 -16.26 13.70
C TYR A 313 14.74 -14.85 14.28
N LEU A 314 13.72 -14.01 14.08
CA LEU A 314 13.75 -12.60 14.48
C LEU A 314 13.00 -12.32 15.78
N ASP A 315 12.06 -13.18 16.17
CA ASP A 315 11.38 -13.13 17.46
C ASP A 315 12.28 -13.70 18.57
N PRO A 316 12.49 -13.00 19.70
CA PRO A 316 13.24 -13.52 20.85
C PRO A 316 12.76 -14.87 21.39
N ALA A 317 11.47 -15.21 21.22
CA ALA A 317 10.90 -16.50 21.58
C ALA A 317 11.12 -17.59 20.51
N GLY A 318 11.64 -17.22 19.34
CA GLY A 318 11.86 -18.11 18.20
C GLY A 318 12.96 -19.14 18.47
N ARG A 319 12.73 -20.38 18.03
CA ARG A 319 13.65 -21.52 18.24
C ARG A 319 15.09 -21.27 17.76
N TYR A 320 15.26 -20.45 16.71
CA TYR A 320 16.56 -20.17 16.10
C TYR A 320 17.05 -18.75 16.38
N TYR A 321 16.44 -18.04 17.33
CA TYR A 321 16.81 -16.67 17.64
C TYR A 321 18.26 -16.56 18.13
N ARG A 322 19.06 -15.74 17.45
CA ARG A 322 20.43 -15.34 17.83
C ARG A 322 20.66 -13.84 17.65
N GLY A 323 19.58 -13.06 17.74
CA GLY A 323 19.55 -11.63 17.40
C GLY A 323 18.85 -11.38 16.07
N ALA A 324 18.07 -10.30 16.00
CA ALA A 324 17.26 -9.94 14.83
C ALA A 324 18.08 -9.22 13.73
N VAL A 325 19.18 -9.85 13.32
CA VAL A 325 20.16 -9.37 12.33
C VAL A 325 20.55 -10.51 11.38
N LEU A 326 21.14 -10.19 10.23
CA LEU A 326 21.65 -11.21 9.29
C LEU A 326 22.73 -12.08 9.98
N GLY A 327 23.71 -11.42 10.59
CA GLY A 327 24.80 -12.02 11.35
C GLY A 327 25.71 -12.95 10.55
N ASN A 328 26.38 -13.83 11.29
CA ASN A 328 27.38 -14.79 10.82
C ASN A 328 27.18 -16.15 11.52
N LYS A 329 28.23 -16.97 11.65
CA LYS A 329 28.13 -18.27 12.33
C LYS A 329 28.14 -18.19 13.87
N ASP A 330 28.44 -17.03 14.43
CA ASP A 330 28.46 -16.79 15.87
C ASP A 330 27.14 -16.17 16.38
N HIS A 331 26.50 -15.29 15.59
CA HIS A 331 25.22 -14.64 15.94
C HIS A 331 24.34 -14.34 14.72
N GLY A 332 23.07 -13.99 14.97
CA GLY A 332 22.08 -13.66 13.94
C GLY A 332 21.50 -14.85 13.19
N MET A 333 20.75 -14.57 12.11
CA MET A 333 20.05 -15.59 11.32
C MET A 333 21.01 -16.65 10.75
N ASN A 334 22.20 -16.24 10.32
CA ASN A 334 23.15 -17.10 9.60
C ASN A 334 23.66 -18.29 10.43
N VAL A 335 23.51 -18.27 11.76
CA VAL A 335 23.83 -19.42 12.62
C VAL A 335 23.07 -20.67 12.18
N TYR A 336 21.77 -20.52 11.88
CA TYR A 336 20.87 -21.65 11.57
C TYR A 336 20.20 -21.59 10.21
N TYR A 337 20.17 -20.44 9.54
CA TYR A 337 19.39 -20.28 8.31
C TYR A 337 20.04 -20.92 7.08
N ALA A 338 21.36 -20.76 6.93
CA ALA A 338 22.13 -21.27 5.80
C ALA A 338 23.34 -22.05 6.29
N SER A 339 23.91 -22.96 5.50
CA SER A 339 25.19 -23.62 5.82
C SER A 339 26.39 -22.73 5.49
N ASP A 340 26.29 -21.89 4.46
CA ASP A 340 27.35 -20.97 4.02
C ASP A 340 27.68 -19.90 5.09
N PRO A 341 28.93 -19.84 5.61
CA PRO A 341 29.33 -18.81 6.56
C PRO A 341 29.25 -17.37 5.99
N ASN A 342 29.27 -17.20 4.66
CA ASN A 342 29.22 -15.90 4.02
C ASN A 342 27.80 -15.41 3.67
N TRP A 343 26.76 -16.21 3.92
CA TRP A 343 25.37 -15.91 3.53
C TRP A 343 24.94 -14.50 3.96
N GLY A 344 25.12 -14.15 5.24
CA GLY A 344 24.72 -12.85 5.78
C GLY A 344 25.50 -11.70 5.13
N ARG A 345 26.80 -11.90 4.87
CA ARG A 345 27.66 -10.90 4.21
C ARG A 345 27.24 -10.65 2.76
N THR A 346 26.89 -11.70 2.04
CA THR A 346 26.43 -11.61 0.64
C THR A 346 25.13 -10.82 0.54
N ILE A 347 24.15 -11.11 1.41
CA ILE A 347 22.88 -10.36 1.46
C ILE A 347 23.11 -8.91 1.86
N ALA A 348 23.89 -8.65 2.91
CA ALA A 348 24.20 -7.29 3.34
C ALA A 348 24.85 -6.47 2.21
N ALA A 349 25.77 -7.07 1.44
CA ALA A 349 26.39 -6.41 0.29
C ALA A 349 25.40 -6.10 -0.85
N VAL A 350 24.40 -6.96 -1.09
CA VAL A 350 23.31 -6.65 -2.03
C VAL A 350 22.41 -5.54 -1.48
N ALA A 351 21.99 -5.64 -0.22
CA ALA A 351 21.15 -4.64 0.44
C ALA A 351 21.82 -3.26 0.43
N GLU A 352 23.10 -3.18 0.76
CA GLU A 352 23.89 -1.95 0.72
C GLU A 352 23.98 -1.34 -0.68
N ARG A 353 24.09 -2.16 -1.73
CA ARG A 353 24.05 -1.67 -3.11
C ARG A 353 22.68 -1.12 -3.49
N ILE A 354 21.61 -1.72 -2.96
CA ILE A 354 20.26 -1.20 -3.13
C ILE A 354 20.15 0.14 -2.40
N GLU A 355 20.49 0.21 -1.11
CA GLU A 355 20.43 1.45 -0.32
C GLU A 355 21.21 2.60 -0.97
N ARG A 356 22.43 2.35 -1.47
CA ARG A 356 23.19 3.36 -2.21
C ARG A 356 22.53 3.82 -3.50
N PHE A 357 21.88 2.92 -4.22
CA PHE A 357 21.06 3.32 -5.36
C PHE A 357 19.89 4.18 -4.88
N LEU A 358 19.18 3.79 -3.82
CA LEU A 358 18.08 4.58 -3.26
C LEU A 358 18.53 5.97 -2.79
N ASP A 359 19.73 6.09 -2.20
CA ASP A 359 20.34 7.37 -1.80
C ASP A 359 20.65 8.25 -3.02
N SER A 360 20.91 7.69 -4.19
CA SER A 360 21.20 8.45 -5.41
C SER A 360 19.94 8.87 -6.19
N GLN A 361 18.75 8.43 -5.74
CA GLN A 361 17.46 8.77 -6.35
C GLN A 361 16.68 9.80 -5.53
N THR A 362 17.20 10.15 -4.36
CA THR A 362 16.86 11.33 -3.55
C THR A 362 17.87 12.40 -3.89
#